data_AF-A0A535SX46-F1
#
_entry.id   AF-A0A535SX46-F1
#
_cell.length_a   1.000
_cell.length_b   1.000
_cell.length_c   1.000
_cell.angle_alpha   90.00
_cell.angle_beta   90.00
_cell.angle_gamma   90.00
#
_symmetry.space_group_name_H-M   'P 1'
#
loop_
_entity.id
_entity.type
_entity.pdbx_description
1 polymer ?
#
loop_
_entity_poly.entity_id
_entity_poly.type
_entity_poly.pdbx_seq_one_letter_code
_entity_poly.pdbx_strand_id
1 'polypeptide(L)'
;MIRNLIGSEWRLPAQDVSSLPVFNPATAEVIEQVPLSDGREVDAAVRAAAESFQTWSRTAVMDRVRLMFRFKAVLEDSFEELAALVTRHHGKTLDEARGEVRRGIEVVDFACGAPTLLQGRTLRDVSAGVDQDLYRYPVGVCAGIPPFNFPVMIPLWMFPLAVVAGNTFILKPSERTPLGGARLAELFLEAGFPPGVLNVVHGAAGAVDALIEHRGISAISFVGSAPVAQHVYTEAAARGKRVQALGGAKNHIVVMPDADPAVAVPAILNSAFGNAGERCLSGSVAVAVGGAADALLDPLRDAAAKMVVGPGDQPGVQVGPLIRAEHRDRVASFVERGVAEGAELVVD
;
A
#
# COMPACT_ATOMS: atom_id res chain seq x y z
N MET A 1 9.60 16.38 -12.25
CA MET A 1 9.31 15.01 -12.72
C MET A 1 10.07 14.05 -11.83
N ILE A 2 9.36 13.14 -11.17
CA ILE A 2 9.96 12.15 -10.27
C ILE A 2 10.83 11.16 -11.06
N ARG A 3 11.92 10.71 -10.43
CA ARG A 3 12.93 9.82 -11.00
C ARG A 3 12.64 8.37 -10.61
N ASN A 4 13.02 7.42 -11.46
CA ASN A 4 13.07 6.00 -11.10
C ASN A 4 14.36 5.72 -10.31
N LEU A 5 14.31 4.77 -9.37
CA LEU A 5 15.50 4.23 -8.71
C LEU A 5 15.89 2.90 -9.37
N ILE A 6 17.05 2.87 -10.03
CA ILE A 6 17.58 1.65 -10.68
C ILE A 6 19.00 1.42 -10.15
N GLY A 7 19.20 0.30 -9.46
CA GLY A 7 20.46 0.04 -8.76
C GLY A 7 20.61 0.96 -7.55
N SER A 8 21.50 1.94 -7.64
CA SER A 8 21.68 3.02 -6.65
C SER A 8 21.42 4.41 -7.23
N GLU A 9 20.97 4.49 -8.48
CA GLU A 9 20.87 5.75 -9.22
C GLU A 9 19.43 6.19 -9.41
N TRP A 10 19.18 7.46 -9.09
CA TRP A 10 17.95 8.15 -9.43
C TRP A 10 18.03 8.67 -10.86
N ARG A 11 17.35 7.97 -11.78
CA ARG A 11 17.39 8.24 -13.22
C ARG A 11 16.08 8.87 -13.68
N LEU A 12 16.18 9.86 -14.55
CA LEU A 12 15.02 10.26 -15.34
C LEU A 12 14.63 9.12 -16.30
N PRO A 13 13.34 8.93 -16.59
CA PRO A 13 12.90 7.99 -17.62
C PRO A 13 13.43 8.40 -19.01
N ALA A 14 13.27 7.54 -20.00
CA ALA A 14 13.55 7.86 -21.39
C ALA A 14 12.80 9.14 -21.85
N GLN A 15 13.43 9.93 -22.71
CA GLN A 15 12.95 11.28 -23.08
C GLN A 15 11.58 11.29 -23.78
N ASP A 16 11.16 10.16 -24.34
CA ASP A 16 9.90 9.98 -25.06
C ASP A 16 8.74 9.50 -24.16
N VAL A 17 8.98 9.33 -22.86
CA VAL A 17 7.96 8.88 -21.91
C VAL A 17 7.06 10.04 -21.48
N SER A 18 5.76 9.88 -21.72
CA SER A 18 4.73 10.81 -21.20
C SER A 18 4.66 10.82 -19.67
N SER A 19 4.08 11.87 -19.08
CA SER A 19 3.90 11.98 -17.63
C SER A 19 2.48 12.36 -17.26
N LEU A 20 2.10 12.08 -16.01
CA LEU A 20 0.85 12.53 -15.39
C LEU A 20 1.12 13.53 -14.27
N PRO A 21 0.23 14.52 -14.07
CA PRO A 21 0.30 15.40 -12.92
C PRO A 21 -0.05 14.65 -11.63
N VAL A 22 0.75 14.92 -10.60
CA VAL A 22 0.50 14.56 -9.20
C VAL A 22 -0.03 15.82 -8.51
N PHE A 23 -1.21 15.74 -7.91
CA PHE A 23 -1.85 16.88 -7.26
C PHE A 23 -1.74 16.77 -5.74
N ASN A 24 -1.76 17.91 -5.06
CA ASN A 24 -2.26 17.99 -3.68
C ASN A 24 -3.80 17.98 -3.74
N PRO A 25 -4.47 16.94 -3.22
CA PRO A 25 -5.92 16.83 -3.35
C PRO A 25 -6.71 17.91 -2.60
N ALA A 26 -6.10 18.57 -1.60
CA ALA A 26 -6.75 19.63 -0.84
C ALA A 26 -6.76 20.98 -1.56
N THR A 27 -5.75 21.25 -2.39
CA THR A 27 -5.60 22.54 -3.10
C THR A 27 -5.79 22.43 -4.61
N ALA A 28 -5.85 21.21 -5.14
CA ALA A 28 -5.81 20.90 -6.58
C ALA A 28 -4.55 21.39 -7.31
N GLU A 29 -3.52 21.84 -6.58
CA GLU A 29 -2.25 22.25 -7.17
C GLU A 29 -1.42 21.05 -7.60
N VAL A 30 -0.73 21.17 -8.74
CA VAL A 30 0.24 20.16 -9.19
C VAL A 30 1.49 20.27 -8.32
N ILE A 31 1.84 19.21 -7.61
CA ILE A 31 3.01 19.13 -6.74
C ILE A 31 4.18 18.34 -7.35
N GLU A 32 3.92 17.48 -8.34
CA GLU A 32 4.95 16.72 -9.06
C GLU A 32 4.40 16.20 -10.40
N GLN A 33 5.27 15.66 -11.25
CA GLN A 33 4.97 14.93 -12.48
C GLN A 33 5.49 13.49 -12.35
N VAL A 34 4.62 12.50 -12.55
CA VAL A 34 4.98 11.08 -12.53
C VAL A 34 5.17 10.55 -13.95
N PRO A 35 6.30 9.90 -14.28
CA PRO A 35 6.48 9.36 -15.61
C PRO A 35 5.70 8.07 -15.80
N LEU A 36 5.20 7.88 -17.02
CA LEU A 36 4.53 6.67 -17.48
C LEU A 36 5.54 5.70 -18.09
N SER A 37 6.51 5.25 -17.28
CA SER A 37 7.61 4.41 -17.78
C SER A 37 7.09 3.15 -18.47
N ASP A 38 7.82 2.71 -19.50
CA ASP A 38 7.49 1.53 -20.30
C ASP A 38 8.34 0.31 -19.89
N GLY A 39 8.31 -0.73 -20.73
CA GLY A 39 9.05 -1.96 -20.51
C GLY A 39 10.58 -1.81 -20.44
N ARG A 40 11.17 -0.76 -21.03
CA ARG A 40 12.63 -0.52 -20.99
C ARG A 40 13.11 -0.27 -19.56
N GLU A 41 12.33 0.49 -18.80
CA GLU A 41 12.69 0.92 -17.46
C GLU A 41 12.44 -0.21 -16.46
N VAL A 42 11.38 -0.98 -16.68
CA VAL A 42 11.11 -2.22 -15.97
C VAL A 42 12.24 -3.22 -16.18
N ASP A 43 12.64 -3.47 -17.42
CA ASP A 43 13.73 -4.39 -17.76
C ASP A 43 15.08 -3.96 -17.14
N ALA A 44 15.40 -2.66 -17.17
CA ALA A 44 16.58 -2.13 -16.50
C ALA A 44 16.54 -2.34 -14.97
N ALA A 45 15.40 -2.11 -14.32
CA ALA A 45 15.22 -2.38 -12.89
C ALA A 45 15.32 -3.87 -12.56
N VAL A 46 14.74 -4.75 -13.40
CA VAL A 46 14.82 -6.20 -13.19
C VAL A 46 16.25 -6.70 -13.34
N ARG A 47 17.01 -6.20 -14.33
CA ARG A 47 18.43 -6.55 -14.46
C ARG A 47 19.24 -6.17 -13.22
N ALA A 48 19.09 -4.94 -12.74
CA ALA A 48 19.77 -4.48 -11.53
C ALA A 48 19.38 -5.32 -10.29
N ALA A 49 18.10 -5.66 -10.16
CA ALA A 49 17.61 -6.52 -9.09
C ALA A 49 18.14 -7.96 -9.19
N ALA A 50 18.24 -8.51 -10.40
CA ALA A 50 18.72 -9.86 -10.64
C ALA A 50 20.24 -9.98 -10.40
N GLU A 51 21.01 -8.95 -10.76
CA GLU A 51 22.43 -8.86 -10.46
C GLU A 51 22.67 -8.81 -8.94
N SER A 52 21.96 -7.93 -8.24
CA SER A 52 22.05 -7.81 -6.78
C SER A 52 21.59 -9.08 -6.05
N PHE A 53 20.61 -9.81 -6.60
CA PHE A 53 20.12 -11.06 -6.02
C PHE A 53 21.21 -12.14 -5.88
N GLN A 54 22.19 -12.19 -6.78
CA GLN A 54 23.27 -13.20 -6.76
C GLN A 54 24.09 -13.16 -5.46
N THR A 55 24.29 -11.97 -4.90
CA THR A 55 25.03 -11.76 -3.65
C THR A 55 24.08 -11.59 -2.46
N TRP A 56 23.00 -10.83 -2.61
CA TRP A 56 22.05 -10.54 -1.54
C TRP A 56 21.36 -11.79 -0.96
N SER A 57 20.98 -12.73 -1.82
CA SER A 57 20.37 -14.00 -1.38
C SER A 57 21.29 -14.86 -0.52
N ARG A 58 22.60 -14.64 -0.61
CA ARG A 58 23.66 -15.34 0.15
C ARG A 58 24.12 -14.57 1.39
N THR A 59 23.74 -13.30 1.53
CA THR A 59 24.00 -12.53 2.76
C THR A 59 23.33 -13.21 3.94
N ALA A 60 24.06 -13.45 5.04
CA ALA A 60 23.51 -14.14 6.20
C ALA A 60 22.29 -13.40 6.78
N VAL A 61 21.29 -14.15 7.28
CA VAL A 61 20.02 -13.57 7.76
C VAL A 61 20.24 -12.48 8.81
N MET A 62 21.24 -12.65 9.70
CA MET A 62 21.55 -11.66 10.74
C MET A 62 22.09 -10.35 10.16
N ASP A 63 22.83 -10.37 9.04
CA ASP A 63 23.32 -9.16 8.39
C ASP A 63 22.18 -8.40 7.71
N ARG A 64 21.23 -9.13 7.11
CA ARG A 64 20.00 -8.52 6.55
C ARG A 64 19.14 -7.90 7.66
N VAL A 65 19.04 -8.53 8.82
CA VAL A 65 18.30 -8.00 9.98
C VAL A 65 18.96 -6.74 10.56
N ARG A 66 20.30 -6.68 10.64
CA ARG A 66 21.01 -5.46 11.07
C ARG A 66 20.68 -4.26 10.20
N LEU A 67 20.58 -4.47 8.89
CA LEU A 67 20.13 -3.45 7.94
C LEU A 67 18.66 -3.05 8.18
N MET A 68 17.77 -3.99 8.50
CA MET A 68 16.37 -3.68 8.85
C MET A 68 16.26 -2.85 10.14
N PHE A 69 17.07 -3.13 11.15
CA PHE A 69 17.12 -2.29 12.36
C PHE A 69 17.59 -0.86 12.05
N ARG A 70 18.58 -0.68 11.17
CA ARG A 70 18.99 0.65 10.71
C ARG A 70 17.87 1.35 9.94
N PHE A 71 17.20 0.64 9.04
CA PHE A 71 16.08 1.20 8.30
C PHE A 71 14.93 1.60 9.20
N LYS A 72 14.61 0.80 10.21
CA LYS A 72 13.65 1.19 11.25
C LYS A 72 14.05 2.49 11.92
N ALA A 73 15.30 2.64 12.36
CA ALA A 73 15.77 3.86 13.01
C ALA A 73 15.59 5.09 12.10
N VAL A 74 16.01 4.98 10.84
CA VAL A 74 15.86 6.05 9.84
C VAL A 74 14.38 6.40 9.59
N LEU A 75 13.48 5.40 9.58
CA LEU A 75 12.03 5.62 9.47
C LEU A 75 11.45 6.34 10.70
N GLU A 76 11.90 5.98 11.91
CA GLU A 76 11.48 6.64 13.15
C GLU A 76 11.95 8.11 13.18
N ASP A 77 13.19 8.36 12.77
CA ASP A 77 13.75 9.71 12.67
C ASP A 77 12.99 10.56 11.63
N SER A 78 12.48 9.92 10.58
CA SER A 78 11.70 10.56 9.50
C SER A 78 10.17 10.49 9.72
N PHE A 79 9.70 10.07 10.89
CA PHE A 79 8.29 9.73 11.12
C PHE A 79 7.33 10.88 10.81
N GLU A 80 7.59 12.07 11.35
CA GLU A 80 6.74 13.26 11.15
C GLU A 80 6.85 13.79 9.71
N GLU A 81 8.03 13.70 9.09
CA GLU A 81 8.24 14.09 7.69
C GLU A 81 7.41 13.20 6.75
N LEU A 82 7.42 11.88 6.96
CA LEU A 82 6.61 10.93 6.21
C LEU A 82 5.11 11.19 6.42
N ALA A 83 4.67 11.48 7.63
CA ALA A 83 3.26 11.78 7.91
C ALA A 83 2.80 13.07 7.21
N ALA A 84 3.62 14.12 7.25
CA ALA A 84 3.35 15.37 6.54
C ALA A 84 3.34 15.16 5.01
N LEU A 85 4.28 14.35 4.48
CA LEU A 85 4.31 13.99 3.07
C LEU A 85 3.03 13.27 2.65
N VAL A 86 2.60 12.26 3.40
CA VAL A 86 1.36 11.51 3.13
C VAL A 86 0.15 12.46 3.15
N THR A 87 0.05 13.34 4.14
CA THR A 87 -1.03 14.33 4.26
C THR A 87 -1.10 15.23 3.03
N ARG A 88 0.02 15.84 2.63
CA ARG A 88 0.09 16.74 1.47
C ARG A 88 -0.26 16.06 0.14
N HIS A 89 0.08 14.78 0.03
CA HIS A 89 0.11 14.06 -1.24
C HIS A 89 -1.11 13.16 -1.46
N HIS A 90 -1.69 12.60 -0.39
CA HIS A 90 -2.95 11.85 -0.42
C HIS A 90 -4.14 12.72 0.02
N GLY A 91 -3.95 13.63 0.98
CA GLY A 91 -5.01 14.48 1.53
C GLY A 91 -5.61 14.01 2.86
N LYS A 92 -5.27 12.82 3.36
CA LYS A 92 -5.76 12.34 4.66
C LYS A 92 -5.29 13.21 5.81
N THR A 93 -5.96 13.15 6.95
CA THR A 93 -5.56 13.99 8.09
C THR A 93 -4.18 13.62 8.60
N LEU A 94 -3.48 14.56 9.23
CA LEU A 94 -2.14 14.32 9.76
C LEU A 94 -2.10 13.16 10.77
N ASP A 95 -3.14 13.01 11.60
CA ASP A 95 -3.23 11.92 12.56
C ASP A 95 -3.47 10.56 11.88
N GLU A 96 -4.26 10.53 10.80
CA GLU A 96 -4.41 9.32 9.97
C GLU A 96 -3.11 8.95 9.26
N ALA A 97 -2.36 9.95 8.79
CA ALA A 97 -1.05 9.75 8.18
C ALA A 97 -0.02 9.23 9.20
N ARG A 98 0.02 9.77 10.42
CA ARG A 98 0.84 9.23 11.51
C ARG A 98 0.49 7.77 11.81
N GLY A 99 -0.80 7.45 11.87
CA GLY A 99 -1.30 6.09 12.03
C GLY A 99 -0.81 5.16 10.93
N GLU A 100 -0.90 5.60 9.66
CA GLU A 100 -0.38 4.87 8.51
C GLU A 100 1.13 4.59 8.65
N VAL A 101 1.94 5.62 8.87
CA VAL A 101 3.40 5.50 8.94
C VAL A 101 3.78 4.55 10.07
N ARG A 102 3.14 4.68 11.24
CA ARG A 102 3.37 3.80 12.40
C ARG A 102 3.09 2.34 12.06
N ARG A 103 1.94 2.05 11.43
CA ARG A 103 1.57 0.70 10.99
C ARG A 103 2.54 0.14 9.93
N GLY A 104 3.13 1.00 9.10
CA GLY A 104 4.20 0.61 8.18
C GLY A 104 5.49 0.23 8.91
N ILE A 105 5.92 1.03 9.89
CA ILE A 105 7.11 0.77 10.71
C ILE A 105 6.96 -0.54 11.51
N GLU A 106 5.77 -0.82 12.04
CA GLU A 106 5.47 -2.07 12.75
C GLU A 106 5.71 -3.33 11.88
N VAL A 107 5.58 -3.23 10.55
CA VAL A 107 5.94 -4.35 9.67
C VAL A 107 7.45 -4.50 9.52
N VAL A 108 8.21 -3.40 9.55
CA VAL A 108 9.68 -3.46 9.61
C VAL A 108 10.13 -4.08 10.94
N ASP A 109 9.43 -3.76 12.04
CA ASP A 109 9.62 -4.43 13.34
C ASP A 109 9.41 -5.94 13.24
N PHE A 110 8.31 -6.37 12.62
CA PHE A 110 8.05 -7.77 12.37
C PHE A 110 9.13 -8.42 11.49
N ALA A 111 9.62 -7.70 10.47
CA ALA A 111 10.70 -8.15 9.58
C ALA A 111 12.03 -8.37 10.32
N CYS A 112 12.32 -7.61 11.39
CA CYS A 112 13.49 -7.84 12.24
C CYS A 112 13.47 -9.22 12.93
N GLY A 113 12.29 -9.84 13.07
CA GLY A 113 12.11 -11.22 13.54
C GLY A 113 12.48 -12.31 12.52
N ALA A 114 13.03 -11.95 11.35
CA ALA A 114 13.34 -12.87 10.25
C ALA A 114 14.10 -14.16 10.63
N PRO A 115 15.06 -14.18 11.59
CA PRO A 115 15.78 -15.41 11.92
C PRO A 115 14.83 -16.52 12.36
N THR A 116 13.85 -16.21 13.20
CA THR A 116 12.81 -17.16 13.63
C THR A 116 11.78 -17.40 12.53
N LEU A 117 11.37 -16.35 11.80
CA LEU A 117 10.37 -16.48 10.73
C LEU A 117 10.84 -17.35 9.55
N LEU A 118 12.15 -17.42 9.31
CA LEU A 118 12.75 -18.17 8.21
C LEU A 118 13.27 -19.56 8.63
N GLN A 119 13.14 -19.93 9.91
CA GLN A 119 13.55 -21.25 10.37
C GLN A 119 12.89 -22.37 9.56
N GLY A 120 13.72 -23.35 9.22
CA GLY A 120 13.30 -24.60 8.63
C GLY A 120 12.60 -25.53 9.64
N ARG A 121 12.36 -26.76 9.22
CA ARG A 121 11.90 -27.84 10.09
C ARG A 121 12.71 -29.09 9.81
N THR A 122 12.95 -29.89 10.82
CA THR A 122 13.58 -31.20 10.71
C THR A 122 12.70 -32.23 11.40
N LEU A 123 12.58 -33.42 10.81
CA LEU A 123 11.87 -34.55 11.37
C LEU A 123 12.71 -35.80 11.13
N ARG A 124 13.11 -36.45 12.23
CA ARG A 124 13.93 -37.65 12.19
C ARG A 124 13.09 -38.92 12.05
N ASP A 125 13.68 -39.95 11.45
CA ASP A 125 13.13 -41.29 11.36
C ASP A 125 11.70 -41.33 10.79
N VAL A 126 11.44 -40.53 9.73
CA VAL A 126 10.16 -40.58 9.00
C VAL A 126 9.93 -41.96 8.36
N SER A 127 11.02 -42.67 8.09
CA SER A 127 11.06 -44.11 7.85
C SER A 127 12.43 -44.65 8.31
N ALA A 128 12.59 -45.98 8.34
CA ALA A 128 13.81 -46.60 8.84
C ALA A 128 15.06 -46.07 8.11
N GLY A 129 15.91 -45.32 8.83
CA GLY A 129 17.15 -44.73 8.30
C GLY A 129 16.97 -43.49 7.42
N VAL A 130 15.80 -42.84 7.47
CA VAL A 130 15.50 -41.65 6.66
C VAL A 130 15.04 -40.50 7.55
N ASP A 131 15.78 -39.40 7.48
CA ASP A 131 15.42 -38.10 8.06
C ASP A 131 14.89 -37.16 6.97
N GLN A 132 14.11 -36.15 7.38
CA GLN A 132 13.58 -35.13 6.48
C GLN A 132 13.93 -33.73 7.00
N ASP A 133 14.49 -32.89 6.12
CA ASP A 133 14.78 -31.48 6.38
C ASP A 133 14.02 -30.57 5.40
N LEU A 134 13.52 -29.45 5.92
CA LEU A 134 12.86 -28.38 5.17
C LEU A 134 13.58 -27.07 5.42
N TYR A 135 14.02 -26.41 4.35
CA TYR A 135 14.63 -25.09 4.39
C TYR A 135 13.79 -24.08 3.61
N ARG A 136 13.92 -22.80 3.96
CA ARG A 136 13.27 -21.68 3.26
C ARG A 136 14.31 -20.86 2.53
N TYR A 137 14.11 -20.64 1.24
CA TYR A 137 14.98 -19.82 0.39
C TYR A 137 14.17 -18.69 -0.27
N PRO A 138 14.81 -17.55 -0.56
CA PRO A 138 14.16 -16.51 -1.36
C PRO A 138 13.85 -17.03 -2.76
N VAL A 139 12.80 -16.48 -3.37
CA VAL A 139 12.33 -16.91 -4.69
C VAL A 139 13.02 -16.22 -5.85
N GLY A 140 13.60 -15.03 -5.65
CA GLY A 140 14.23 -14.26 -6.72
C GLY A 140 13.91 -12.78 -6.65
N VAL A 141 13.68 -12.18 -7.82
CA VAL A 141 13.20 -10.80 -7.94
C VAL A 141 11.68 -10.78 -7.75
N CYS A 142 11.22 -9.97 -6.80
CA CYS A 142 9.80 -9.74 -6.53
C CYS A 142 9.36 -8.35 -7.02
N ALA A 143 8.10 -8.21 -7.40
CA ALA A 143 7.51 -6.92 -7.75
C ALA A 143 6.32 -6.59 -6.82
N GLY A 144 6.22 -5.33 -6.39
CA GLY A 144 5.15 -4.81 -5.55
C GLY A 144 4.43 -3.66 -6.21
N ILE A 145 3.10 -3.74 -6.28
CA ILE A 145 2.23 -2.74 -6.90
C ILE A 145 1.21 -2.28 -5.85
N PRO A 146 1.57 -1.32 -4.99
CA PRO A 146 0.68 -0.74 -3.99
C PRO A 146 -0.35 0.23 -4.62
N PRO A 147 -1.52 0.41 -3.97
CA PRO A 147 -2.56 1.34 -4.40
C PRO A 147 -2.23 2.76 -3.94
N PHE A 148 -3.11 3.71 -4.26
CA PHE A 148 -2.91 5.10 -3.88
C PHE A 148 -3.15 5.39 -2.40
N ASN A 149 -4.02 4.63 -1.74
CA ASN A 149 -4.69 5.05 -0.52
C ASN A 149 -3.83 4.94 0.75
N PHE A 150 -2.76 4.15 0.71
CA PHE A 150 -1.78 4.06 1.79
C PHE A 150 -0.37 4.01 1.18
N PRO A 151 0.14 5.17 0.73
CA PRO A 151 1.36 5.27 -0.08
C PRO A 151 2.66 4.99 0.68
N VAL A 152 2.62 4.82 2.00
CA VAL A 152 3.76 4.42 2.84
C VAL A 152 3.54 3.04 3.45
N MET A 153 2.39 2.80 4.07
CA MET A 153 2.14 1.54 4.79
C MET A 153 2.15 0.33 3.86
N ILE A 154 1.47 0.38 2.70
CA ILE A 154 1.38 -0.80 1.83
C ILE A 154 2.72 -1.14 1.16
N PRO A 155 3.55 -0.19 0.68
CA PRO A 155 4.93 -0.50 0.31
C PRO A 155 5.70 -1.23 1.41
N LEU A 156 5.58 -0.78 2.68
CA LEU A 156 6.23 -1.41 3.83
C LEU A 156 5.65 -2.79 4.20
N TRP A 157 4.42 -3.10 3.79
CA TRP A 157 3.88 -4.47 3.86
C TRP A 157 4.53 -5.43 2.87
N MET A 158 5.18 -4.91 1.83
CA MET A 158 5.69 -5.69 0.72
C MET A 158 7.21 -5.86 0.80
N PHE A 159 7.96 -4.79 0.49
CA PHE A 159 9.39 -4.91 0.20
C PHE A 159 10.25 -5.29 1.43
N PRO A 160 10.00 -4.81 2.68
CA PRO A 160 10.86 -5.15 3.81
C PRO A 160 10.86 -6.67 4.08
N LEU A 161 9.68 -7.31 4.01
CA LEU A 161 9.55 -8.76 4.21
C LEU A 161 10.20 -9.56 3.08
N ALA A 162 10.03 -9.12 1.83
CA ALA A 162 10.68 -9.77 0.69
C ALA A 162 12.21 -9.66 0.81
N VAL A 163 12.71 -8.46 1.12
CA VAL A 163 14.14 -8.15 1.24
C VAL A 163 14.78 -8.90 2.39
N VAL A 164 14.18 -8.91 3.60
CA VAL A 164 14.77 -9.61 4.74
C VAL A 164 14.78 -11.14 4.56
N ALA A 165 13.85 -11.67 3.74
CA ALA A 165 13.87 -13.07 3.31
C ALA A 165 14.99 -13.40 2.29
N GLY A 166 15.67 -12.38 1.75
CA GLY A 166 16.77 -12.52 0.79
C GLY A 166 16.39 -12.28 -0.67
N ASN A 167 15.18 -11.79 -0.95
CA ASN A 167 14.77 -11.41 -2.30
C ASN A 167 15.27 -10.00 -2.63
N THR A 168 15.32 -9.67 -3.92
CA THR A 168 15.39 -8.28 -4.38
C THR A 168 14.01 -7.83 -4.85
N PHE A 169 13.78 -6.52 -4.89
CA PHE A 169 12.44 -5.98 -5.02
C PHE A 169 12.35 -4.83 -6.03
N ILE A 170 11.26 -4.80 -6.79
CA ILE A 170 10.86 -3.68 -7.64
C ILE A 170 9.53 -3.15 -7.11
N LEU A 171 9.53 -1.91 -6.63
CA LEU A 171 8.34 -1.22 -6.19
C LEU A 171 7.80 -0.35 -7.34
N LYS A 172 6.51 -0.48 -7.65
CA LYS A 172 5.79 0.43 -8.55
C LYS A 172 4.71 1.19 -7.78
N PRO A 173 5.06 2.32 -7.12
CA PRO A 173 4.10 3.14 -6.41
C PRO A 173 2.95 3.56 -7.33
N SER A 174 1.76 3.78 -6.74
CA SER A 174 0.64 4.37 -7.48
C SER A 174 1.06 5.67 -8.16
N GLU A 175 0.68 5.85 -9.42
CA GLU A 175 0.89 7.08 -10.17
C GLU A 175 0.13 8.27 -9.57
N ARG A 176 -0.88 8.00 -8.74
CA ARG A 176 -1.61 9.05 -8.00
C ARG A 176 -0.86 9.52 -6.77
N THR A 177 -0.13 8.61 -6.12
CA THR A 177 0.62 8.88 -4.90
C THR A 177 2.06 8.30 -4.93
N PRO A 178 2.94 8.75 -5.86
CA PRO A 178 4.29 8.17 -6.02
C PRO A 178 5.34 8.58 -4.95
N LEU A 179 5.25 9.78 -4.39
CA LEU A 179 6.24 10.36 -3.47
C LEU A 179 6.52 9.53 -2.21
N GLY A 180 5.51 8.87 -1.62
CA GLY A 180 5.70 8.08 -0.39
C GLY A 180 6.64 6.89 -0.63
N GLY A 181 6.40 6.13 -1.71
CA GLY A 181 7.27 5.02 -2.10
C GLY A 181 8.68 5.47 -2.52
N ALA A 182 8.81 6.64 -3.16
CA ALA A 182 10.10 7.22 -3.50
C ALA A 182 10.89 7.60 -2.24
N ARG A 183 10.25 8.29 -1.29
CA ARG A 183 10.89 8.67 -0.02
C ARG A 183 11.34 7.44 0.78
N LEU A 184 10.52 6.40 0.84
CA LEU A 184 10.92 5.14 1.47
C LEU A 184 12.18 4.52 0.83
N ALA A 185 12.32 4.63 -0.49
CA ALA A 185 13.50 4.11 -1.18
C ALA A 185 14.76 4.94 -0.90
N GLU A 186 14.64 6.25 -0.73
CA GLU A 186 15.75 7.11 -0.28
C GLU A 186 16.22 6.69 1.12
N LEU A 187 15.29 6.58 2.07
CA LEU A 187 15.57 6.14 3.45
C LEU A 187 16.16 4.72 3.49
N PHE A 188 15.74 3.86 2.57
CA PHE A 188 16.29 2.52 2.43
C PHE A 188 17.76 2.52 1.97
N LEU A 189 18.14 3.42 1.05
CA LEU A 189 19.54 3.61 0.66
C LEU A 189 20.35 4.23 1.81
N GLU A 190 19.79 5.19 2.53
CA GLU A 190 20.42 5.82 3.71
C GLU A 190 20.74 4.80 4.82
N ALA A 191 19.87 3.80 5.02
CA ALA A 191 20.10 2.69 5.94
C ALA A 191 21.27 1.76 5.52
N GLY A 192 21.82 1.94 4.32
CA GLY A 192 23.01 1.27 3.81
C GLY A 192 22.73 -0.04 3.08
N PHE A 193 21.53 -0.23 2.53
CA PHE A 193 21.25 -1.42 1.72
C PHE A 193 22.04 -1.42 0.41
N PRO A 194 22.47 -2.60 -0.08
CA PRO A 194 23.22 -2.68 -1.33
C PRO A 194 22.40 -2.16 -2.54
N PRO A 195 23.08 -1.58 -3.55
CA PRO A 195 22.45 -1.20 -4.81
C PRO A 195 21.64 -2.35 -5.43
N GLY A 196 20.47 -2.04 -5.97
CA GLY A 196 19.62 -3.00 -6.68
C GLY A 196 18.81 -3.93 -5.79
N VAL A 197 19.00 -3.94 -4.45
CA VAL A 197 18.14 -4.72 -3.56
C VAL A 197 16.70 -4.19 -3.58
N LEU A 198 16.54 -2.88 -3.63
CA LEU A 198 15.28 -2.20 -3.90
C LEU A 198 15.44 -1.31 -5.14
N ASN A 199 14.51 -1.42 -6.07
CA ASN A 199 14.38 -0.54 -7.23
C ASN A 199 12.97 0.06 -7.23
N VAL A 200 12.82 1.24 -7.80
CA VAL A 200 11.53 1.93 -7.94
C VAL A 200 11.31 2.29 -9.40
N VAL A 201 10.22 1.80 -9.97
CA VAL A 201 9.80 2.17 -11.32
C VAL A 201 8.41 2.79 -11.24
N HIS A 202 8.28 4.03 -11.68
CA HIS A 202 7.00 4.71 -11.81
C HIS A 202 6.33 4.39 -13.14
N GLY A 203 5.00 4.37 -13.15
CA GLY A 203 4.23 4.15 -14.36
C GLY A 203 2.77 3.90 -14.06
N ALA A 204 1.96 3.63 -15.07
CA ALA A 204 0.55 3.24 -14.93
C ALA A 204 0.35 1.77 -15.35
N ALA A 205 -0.71 1.46 -16.10
CA ALA A 205 -1.03 0.10 -16.55
C ALA A 205 0.11 -0.55 -17.36
N GLY A 206 0.73 0.18 -18.30
CA GLY A 206 1.82 -0.36 -19.12
C GLY A 206 3.02 -0.87 -18.32
N ALA A 207 3.39 -0.18 -17.24
CA ALA A 207 4.46 -0.66 -16.34
C ALA A 207 4.04 -1.90 -15.55
N VAL A 208 2.75 -2.01 -15.18
CA VAL A 208 2.20 -3.19 -14.50
C VAL A 208 2.24 -4.40 -15.44
N ASP A 209 1.77 -4.25 -16.68
CA ASP A 209 1.79 -5.32 -17.67
C ASP A 209 3.24 -5.74 -17.99
N ALA A 210 4.17 -4.79 -18.13
CA ALA A 210 5.58 -5.09 -18.30
C ALA A 210 6.16 -5.91 -17.12
N LEU A 211 5.81 -5.59 -15.87
CA LEU A 211 6.23 -6.38 -14.70
C LEU A 211 5.64 -7.80 -14.71
N ILE A 212 4.39 -7.95 -15.14
CA ILE A 212 3.71 -9.25 -15.28
C ILE A 212 4.37 -10.10 -16.38
N GLU A 213 4.74 -9.49 -17.50
CA GLU A 213 5.33 -10.19 -18.64
C GLU A 213 6.81 -10.53 -18.43
N HIS A 214 7.52 -9.75 -17.62
CA HIS A 214 8.96 -9.88 -17.50
C HIS A 214 9.39 -11.22 -16.89
N ARG A 215 10.15 -12.03 -17.64
CA ARG A 215 10.57 -13.39 -17.22
C ARG A 215 11.44 -13.40 -15.96
N GLY A 216 12.17 -12.32 -15.70
CA GLY A 216 13.00 -12.18 -14.49
C GLY A 216 12.22 -12.01 -13.17
N ILE A 217 10.91 -11.71 -13.20
CA ILE A 217 10.09 -11.59 -11.98
C ILE A 217 9.58 -12.96 -11.53
N SER A 218 9.87 -13.31 -10.28
CA SER A 218 9.49 -14.59 -9.66
C SER A 218 8.17 -14.52 -8.88
N ALA A 219 7.85 -13.35 -8.31
CA ALA A 219 6.62 -13.15 -7.56
C ALA A 219 6.07 -11.72 -7.70
N ILE A 220 4.74 -11.59 -7.65
CA ILE A 220 4.03 -10.31 -7.71
C ILE A 220 3.14 -10.16 -6.47
N SER A 221 3.22 -9.01 -5.82
CA SER A 221 2.31 -8.57 -4.76
C SER A 221 1.53 -7.35 -5.24
N PHE A 222 0.22 -7.51 -5.43
CA PHE A 222 -0.66 -6.45 -5.88
C PHE A 222 -1.71 -6.14 -4.82
N VAL A 223 -1.97 -4.85 -4.61
CA VAL A 223 -3.08 -4.38 -3.79
C VAL A 223 -3.79 -3.26 -4.56
N GLY A 224 -5.10 -3.37 -4.78
CA GLY A 224 -5.85 -2.41 -5.58
C GLY A 224 -7.31 -2.78 -5.81
N SER A 225 -7.89 -2.30 -6.91
CA SER A 225 -9.30 -2.56 -7.24
C SER A 225 -9.52 -4.02 -7.62
N ALA A 226 -10.74 -4.54 -7.40
CA ALA A 226 -11.07 -5.93 -7.71
C ALA A 226 -10.85 -6.31 -9.20
N PRO A 227 -11.25 -5.48 -10.20
CA PRO A 227 -11.00 -5.81 -11.61
C PRO A 227 -9.50 -5.90 -11.94
N VAL A 228 -8.69 -4.99 -11.40
CA VAL A 228 -7.24 -5.00 -11.65
C VAL A 228 -6.56 -6.15 -10.90
N ALA A 229 -6.99 -6.45 -9.67
CA ALA A 229 -6.50 -7.61 -8.92
C ALA A 229 -6.76 -8.92 -9.68
N GLN A 230 -7.94 -9.07 -10.27
CA GLN A 230 -8.29 -10.24 -11.08
C GLN A 230 -7.40 -10.35 -12.33
N HIS A 231 -7.18 -9.24 -13.04
CA HIS A 231 -6.25 -9.17 -14.19
C HIS A 231 -4.83 -9.61 -13.78
N VAL A 232 -4.26 -8.94 -12.76
CA VAL A 232 -2.90 -9.22 -12.28
C VAL A 232 -2.75 -10.67 -11.83
N TYR A 233 -3.73 -11.19 -11.06
CA TYR A 233 -3.70 -12.58 -10.61
C TYR A 233 -3.70 -13.56 -11.79
N THR A 234 -4.63 -13.38 -12.73
CA THR A 234 -4.82 -14.27 -13.88
C THR A 234 -3.57 -14.28 -14.75
N GLU A 235 -3.09 -13.10 -15.15
CA GLU A 235 -1.98 -12.96 -16.09
C GLU A 235 -0.64 -13.39 -15.47
N ALA A 236 -0.40 -13.07 -14.19
CA ALA A 236 0.84 -13.47 -13.51
C ALA A 236 0.88 -14.98 -13.27
N ALA A 237 -0.24 -15.59 -12.83
CA ALA A 237 -0.32 -17.03 -12.58
C ALA A 237 -0.19 -17.83 -13.89
N ALA A 238 -0.82 -17.36 -14.98
CA ALA A 238 -0.68 -17.98 -16.31
C ALA A 238 0.78 -18.02 -16.81
N ARG A 239 1.62 -17.09 -16.33
CA ARG A 239 3.06 -17.02 -16.63
C ARG A 239 3.93 -17.75 -15.60
N GLY A 240 3.34 -18.55 -14.70
CA GLY A 240 4.05 -19.36 -13.72
C GLY A 240 4.64 -18.58 -12.54
N LYS A 241 4.19 -17.35 -12.30
CA LYS A 241 4.67 -16.52 -11.19
C LYS A 241 3.86 -16.79 -9.92
N ARG A 242 4.48 -16.66 -8.75
CA ARG A 242 3.72 -16.60 -7.49
C ARG A 242 3.01 -15.25 -7.42
N VAL A 243 1.71 -15.23 -7.13
CA VAL A 243 0.94 -13.99 -7.06
C VAL A 243 0.06 -13.95 -5.83
N GLN A 244 0.06 -12.80 -5.16
CA GLN A 244 -1.00 -12.39 -4.26
C GLN A 244 -1.61 -11.11 -4.82
N ALA A 245 -2.94 -11.08 -4.92
CA ALA A 245 -3.67 -9.93 -5.45
C ALA A 245 -4.83 -9.61 -4.50
N LEU A 246 -4.66 -8.56 -3.71
CA LEU A 246 -5.67 -8.10 -2.76
C LEU A 246 -6.57 -7.09 -3.47
N GLY A 247 -7.80 -7.50 -3.75
CA GLY A 247 -8.80 -6.70 -4.44
C GLY A 247 -9.65 -5.80 -3.54
N GLY A 248 -10.68 -5.21 -4.12
CA GLY A 248 -11.64 -4.34 -3.42
C GLY A 248 -12.47 -5.08 -2.37
N ALA A 249 -13.16 -4.32 -1.53
CA ALA A 249 -13.96 -4.83 -0.43
C ALA A 249 -15.32 -4.12 -0.35
N LYS A 250 -16.28 -4.79 0.30
CA LYS A 250 -17.58 -4.24 0.70
C LYS A 250 -17.85 -4.65 2.14
N ASN A 251 -17.16 -4.02 3.07
CA ASN A 251 -17.23 -4.41 4.47
C ASN A 251 -18.56 -3.98 5.09
N HIS A 252 -19.11 -4.85 5.93
CA HIS A 252 -20.36 -4.63 6.66
C HIS A 252 -20.05 -4.48 8.16
N ILE A 253 -20.69 -3.52 8.81
CA ILE A 253 -20.72 -3.37 10.26
C ILE A 253 -22.09 -3.81 10.74
N VAL A 254 -22.17 -4.95 11.44
CA VAL A 254 -23.44 -5.45 11.98
C VAL A 254 -23.66 -4.84 13.35
N VAL A 255 -24.80 -4.16 13.54
CA VAL A 255 -25.19 -3.51 14.79
C VAL A 255 -26.36 -4.29 15.39
N MET A 256 -26.11 -4.91 16.55
CA MET A 256 -27.09 -5.70 17.28
C MET A 256 -27.98 -4.80 18.15
N PRO A 257 -29.20 -5.25 18.56
CA PRO A 257 -30.10 -4.46 19.41
C PRO A 257 -29.53 -4.06 20.77
N ASP A 258 -28.54 -4.79 21.27
CA ASP A 258 -27.84 -4.56 22.53
C ASP A 258 -26.56 -3.73 22.37
N ALA A 259 -26.24 -3.27 21.16
CA ALA A 259 -25.10 -2.40 20.92
C ALA A 259 -25.30 -1.03 21.58
N ASP A 260 -24.30 -0.56 22.33
CA ASP A 260 -24.30 0.77 22.90
C ASP A 260 -24.12 1.84 21.79
N PRO A 261 -25.11 2.71 21.54
CA PRO A 261 -24.99 3.75 20.52
C PRO A 261 -23.83 4.72 20.76
N ALA A 262 -23.45 4.96 22.02
CA ALA A 262 -22.35 5.85 22.37
C ALA A 262 -20.98 5.30 21.92
N VAL A 263 -20.87 3.98 21.74
CA VAL A 263 -19.67 3.31 21.20
C VAL A 263 -19.82 3.05 19.71
N ALA A 264 -21.00 2.59 19.27
CA ALA A 264 -21.24 2.19 17.89
C ALA A 264 -21.16 3.37 16.91
N VAL A 265 -21.73 4.52 17.25
CA VAL A 265 -21.78 5.69 16.35
C VAL A 265 -20.37 6.21 16.02
N PRO A 266 -19.49 6.52 16.99
CA PRO A 266 -18.13 6.94 16.68
C PRO A 266 -17.33 5.91 15.88
N ALA A 267 -17.51 4.62 16.18
CA ALA A 267 -16.84 3.53 15.46
C ALA A 267 -17.29 3.43 14.00
N ILE A 268 -18.60 3.55 13.75
CA ILE A 268 -19.17 3.56 12.40
C ILE A 268 -18.64 4.78 11.62
N LEU A 269 -18.68 5.98 12.21
CA LEU A 269 -18.19 7.19 11.55
C LEU A 269 -16.70 7.09 11.21
N ASN A 270 -15.87 6.65 12.16
CA ASN A 270 -14.43 6.48 11.92
C ASN A 270 -14.15 5.45 10.80
N SER A 271 -14.90 4.35 10.78
CA SER A 271 -14.75 3.30 9.78
C SER A 271 -15.23 3.74 8.39
N ALA A 272 -16.36 4.43 8.31
CA ALA A 272 -16.97 4.87 7.06
C ALA A 272 -16.25 6.08 6.44
N PHE A 273 -15.91 7.08 7.25
CA PHE A 273 -15.43 8.38 6.78
C PHE A 273 -13.94 8.64 7.01
N GLY A 274 -13.27 7.83 7.85
CA GLY A 274 -11.82 7.93 8.01
C GLY A 274 -11.11 7.72 6.68
N ASN A 275 -10.11 8.55 6.38
CA ASN A 275 -9.43 8.65 5.08
C ASN A 275 -10.43 8.87 3.93
N ALA A 276 -11.47 9.67 4.17
CA ALA A 276 -12.58 9.91 3.23
C ALA A 276 -13.27 8.63 2.71
N GLY A 277 -13.23 7.53 3.49
CA GLY A 277 -13.75 6.23 3.08
C GLY A 277 -12.87 5.49 2.05
N GLU A 278 -11.72 6.05 1.65
CA GLU A 278 -10.78 5.44 0.70
C GLU A 278 -9.92 4.35 1.38
N ARG A 279 -10.53 3.46 2.17
CA ARG A 279 -9.85 2.36 2.89
C ARG A 279 -10.45 1.03 2.47
N CYS A 280 -9.61 0.04 2.16
CA CYS A 280 -10.10 -1.32 1.89
C CYS A 280 -10.81 -1.95 3.10
N LEU A 281 -10.56 -1.46 4.31
CA LEU A 281 -11.23 -1.88 5.55
C LEU A 281 -12.40 -0.96 5.96
N SER A 282 -12.76 0.02 5.14
CA SER A 282 -13.86 0.95 5.46
C SER A 282 -15.19 0.21 5.55
N GLY A 283 -15.93 0.45 6.62
CA GLY A 283 -17.29 -0.05 6.83
C GLY A 283 -18.29 0.69 5.94
N SER A 284 -18.43 0.22 4.71
CA SER A 284 -19.28 0.86 3.69
C SER A 284 -20.79 0.57 3.83
N VAL A 285 -21.18 -0.35 4.71
CA VAL A 285 -22.56 -0.74 4.97
C VAL A 285 -22.72 -0.98 6.47
N ALA A 286 -23.66 -0.31 7.12
CA ALA A 286 -24.10 -0.66 8.47
C ALA A 286 -25.40 -1.48 8.37
N VAL A 287 -25.43 -2.65 9.02
CA VAL A 287 -26.59 -3.55 9.06
C VAL A 287 -27.13 -3.56 10.48
N ALA A 288 -28.19 -2.79 10.71
CA ALA A 288 -28.90 -2.79 11.98
C ALA A 288 -29.85 -3.99 12.07
N VAL A 289 -29.70 -4.80 13.11
CA VAL A 289 -30.52 -6.00 13.32
C VAL A 289 -31.76 -5.65 14.14
N GLY A 290 -32.95 -6.02 13.66
CA GLY A 290 -34.21 -5.75 14.36
C GLY A 290 -34.43 -4.25 14.60
N GLY A 291 -34.81 -3.87 15.82
CA GLY A 291 -35.03 -2.47 16.22
C GLY A 291 -33.75 -1.65 16.49
N ALA A 292 -32.56 -2.17 16.19
CA ALA A 292 -31.31 -1.44 16.43
C ALA A 292 -31.22 -0.13 15.63
N ALA A 293 -31.92 -0.03 14.51
CA ALA A 293 -31.94 1.18 13.68
C ALA A 293 -32.58 2.36 14.41
N ASP A 294 -33.64 2.12 15.19
CA ASP A 294 -34.42 3.17 15.86
C ASP A 294 -33.57 3.95 16.87
N ALA A 295 -32.63 3.26 17.55
CA ALA A 295 -31.71 3.87 18.51
C ALA A 295 -30.43 4.45 17.86
N LEU A 296 -30.13 4.06 16.61
CA LEU A 296 -28.86 4.39 15.95
C LEU A 296 -28.97 5.55 14.97
N LEU A 297 -30.10 5.65 14.24
CA LEU A 297 -30.20 6.51 13.06
C LEU A 297 -30.06 8.00 13.39
N ASP A 298 -30.82 8.49 14.38
CA ASP A 298 -30.78 9.91 14.79
C ASP A 298 -29.40 10.32 15.32
N PRO A 299 -28.77 9.60 16.28
CA PRO A 299 -27.41 9.90 16.73
C PRO A 299 -26.37 9.85 15.60
N LEU A 300 -26.49 8.89 14.68
CA LEU A 300 -25.57 8.76 13.55
C LEU A 300 -25.71 9.94 12.58
N ARG A 301 -26.94 10.34 12.24
CA ARG A 301 -27.24 11.52 11.42
C ARG A 301 -26.65 12.78 12.04
N ASP A 302 -26.93 13.01 13.31
CA ASP A 302 -26.51 14.21 14.02
C ASP A 302 -24.98 14.31 14.14
N ALA A 303 -24.30 13.17 14.29
CA ALA A 303 -22.84 13.13 14.39
C ALA A 303 -22.17 13.24 13.00
N ALA A 304 -22.74 12.62 11.97
CA ALA A 304 -22.27 12.76 10.59
C ALA A 304 -22.36 14.21 10.08
N ALA A 305 -23.49 14.89 10.34
CA ALA A 305 -23.70 16.29 9.93
C ALA A 305 -22.75 17.29 10.59
N LYS A 306 -22.08 16.91 11.68
CA LYS A 306 -21.12 17.76 12.42
C LYS A 306 -19.67 17.49 12.04
N MET A 307 -19.40 16.54 11.15
CA MET A 307 -18.03 16.20 10.77
C MET A 307 -17.35 17.38 10.06
N VAL A 308 -16.14 17.70 10.49
CA VAL A 308 -15.36 18.78 9.89
C VAL A 308 -14.58 18.26 8.68
N VAL A 309 -15.00 18.68 7.49
CA VAL A 309 -14.31 18.38 6.22
C VAL A 309 -13.36 19.53 5.88
N GLY A 310 -12.13 19.22 5.48
CA GLY A 310 -11.17 20.25 5.11
C GLY A 310 -9.81 19.70 4.68
N PRO A 311 -8.81 20.58 4.49
CA PRO A 311 -7.44 20.15 4.21
C PRO A 311 -6.88 19.36 5.40
N GLY A 312 -6.27 18.20 5.14
CA GLY A 312 -5.82 17.26 6.18
C GLY A 312 -4.70 17.78 7.09
N ASP A 313 -4.07 18.90 6.74
CA ASP A 313 -3.04 19.57 7.55
C ASP A 313 -3.62 20.59 8.55
N GLN A 314 -4.92 20.89 8.48
CA GLN A 314 -5.56 21.85 9.37
C GLN A 314 -5.99 21.20 10.70
N PRO A 315 -5.74 21.87 11.85
CA PRO A 315 -6.20 21.39 13.15
C PRO A 315 -7.72 21.22 13.19
N GLY A 316 -8.19 20.10 13.75
CA GLY A 316 -9.62 19.83 13.94
C GLY A 316 -10.36 19.29 12.72
N VAL A 317 -9.71 19.17 11.56
CA VAL A 317 -10.29 18.47 10.40
C VAL A 317 -10.38 16.97 10.70
N GLN A 318 -11.54 16.39 10.41
CA GLN A 318 -11.85 14.98 10.64
C GLN A 318 -11.89 14.17 9.34
N VAL A 319 -12.19 14.82 8.21
CA VAL A 319 -12.28 14.17 6.89
C VAL A 319 -11.50 15.00 5.88
N GLY A 320 -10.47 14.39 5.29
CA GLY A 320 -9.71 14.99 4.18
C GLY A 320 -10.46 14.93 2.84
N PRO A 321 -9.92 15.54 1.78
CA PRO A 321 -10.43 15.39 0.42
C PRO A 321 -10.28 13.96 -0.11
N LEU A 322 -11.10 13.61 -1.11
CA LEU A 322 -10.88 12.44 -1.97
C LEU A 322 -9.67 12.65 -2.88
N ILE A 323 -9.03 11.56 -3.32
CA ILE A 323 -7.72 11.61 -3.99
C ILE A 323 -7.66 12.47 -5.27
N ARG A 324 -8.76 12.56 -6.03
CA ARG A 324 -8.85 13.26 -7.32
C ARG A 324 -10.28 13.71 -7.62
N ALA A 325 -10.42 14.73 -8.48
CA ALA A 325 -11.71 15.24 -8.95
C ALA A 325 -12.55 14.14 -9.63
N GLU A 326 -11.94 13.30 -10.48
CA GLU A 326 -12.67 12.22 -11.15
C GLU A 326 -13.18 11.18 -10.15
N HIS A 327 -12.48 10.99 -9.02
CA HIS A 327 -12.96 10.10 -7.97
C HIS A 327 -14.11 10.72 -7.18
N ARG A 328 -14.03 12.02 -6.86
CA ARG A 328 -15.14 12.79 -6.28
C ARG A 328 -16.40 12.70 -7.14
N ASP A 329 -16.29 12.95 -8.45
CA ASP A 329 -17.44 12.92 -9.35
C ASP A 329 -18.05 11.52 -9.44
N ARG A 330 -17.21 10.48 -9.39
CA ARG A 330 -17.69 9.09 -9.28
C ARG A 330 -18.41 8.83 -7.97
N VAL A 331 -17.94 9.36 -6.83
CA VAL A 331 -18.62 9.22 -5.54
C VAL A 331 -19.96 9.97 -5.56
N ALA A 332 -20.00 11.19 -6.08
CA ALA A 332 -21.23 11.97 -6.22
C ALA A 332 -22.29 11.24 -7.06
N SER A 333 -21.90 10.64 -8.19
CA SER A 333 -22.84 9.86 -9.01
C SER A 333 -23.40 8.62 -8.30
N PHE A 334 -22.70 8.04 -7.30
CA PHE A 334 -23.28 6.97 -6.48
C PHE A 334 -24.33 7.49 -5.49
N VAL A 335 -24.20 8.71 -5.00
CA VAL A 335 -25.21 9.35 -4.15
C VAL A 335 -26.48 9.59 -4.97
N GLU A 336 -26.35 10.22 -6.13
CA GLU A 336 -27.46 10.47 -7.06
C GLU A 336 -28.17 9.17 -7.46
N ARG A 337 -27.39 8.14 -7.79
CA ARG A 337 -27.94 6.84 -8.17
C ARG A 337 -28.65 6.16 -7.00
N GLY A 338 -28.13 6.28 -5.78
CA GLY A 338 -28.80 5.76 -4.58
C GLY A 338 -30.20 6.36 -4.41
N VAL A 339 -30.33 7.69 -4.55
CA VAL A 339 -31.63 8.37 -4.48
C VAL A 339 -32.56 7.91 -5.62
N ALA A 340 -32.03 7.81 -6.85
CA ALA A 340 -32.80 7.34 -8.01
C ALA A 340 -33.28 5.87 -7.87
N GLU A 341 -32.53 5.03 -7.15
CA GLU A 341 -32.88 3.64 -6.84
C GLU A 341 -33.79 3.50 -5.61
N GLY A 342 -34.17 4.62 -4.97
CA GLY A 342 -35.13 4.67 -3.87
C GLY A 342 -34.52 4.70 -2.47
N ALA A 343 -33.20 4.93 -2.33
CA ALA A 343 -32.59 5.18 -1.03
C ALA A 343 -32.94 6.60 -0.52
N GLU A 344 -33.13 6.73 0.78
CA GLU A 344 -33.33 8.03 1.44
C GLU A 344 -31.97 8.67 1.77
N LEU A 345 -31.78 9.92 1.34
CA LEU A 345 -30.60 10.71 1.69
C LEU A 345 -30.80 11.35 3.06
N VAL A 346 -30.26 10.71 4.10
CA VAL A 346 -30.47 11.10 5.51
C VAL A 346 -29.60 12.29 5.95
N VAL A 347 -28.45 12.50 5.28
CA VAL A 347 -27.52 13.62 5.48
C VAL A 347 -27.04 14.08 4.11
N ASP A 348 -27.12 15.38 3.85
CA ASP A 348 -26.61 16.09 2.67
C ASP A 348 -25.57 17.13 3.10
#